data_AF-A0A951W9I8-F1
#
_entry.id   AF-A0A951W9I8-F1
#
_cell.length_a   1.000
_cell.length_b   1.000
_cell.length_c   1.000
_cell.angle_alpha   90.00
_cell.angle_beta   90.00
_cell.angle_gamma   90.00
#
_symmetry.space_group_name_H-M   'P 1'
#
loop_
_entity.id
_entity.type
_entity.pdbx_description
1 polymer ?
#
loop_
_entity_poly.entity_id
_entity_poly.type
_entity_poly.pdbx_seq_one_letter_code
_entity_poly.pdbx_strand_id
1 'polypeptide(L)'
;MKKIRDKQLKTIFGILSFVLLATLLFKLTTVPGGMILSGLFLGGMMIIGIVIGCLVLSGILIPLFKKISFLTLFFISVSISFLVFHYQFYSPTLRITVPNDYKGEINLVLSNVDKNILEVDSNGIGYLTEWTFNKTYTRPIVKQKDGKNLDKNLVGFNPSTFFGVSIGGGNSIKSLSFEIVPDSVLGQKQYYSADWTKYVNKKLVLLKDPSKGIESNEATVEINPE
;
A
#
# COMPACT_ATOMS: atom_id res chain seq x y z
N MET A 1 7.16 -35.82 17.75
CA MET A 1 6.80 -34.99 16.57
C MET A 1 6.27 -35.92 15.46
N LYS A 2 4.99 -35.82 15.07
CA LYS A 2 4.37 -36.75 14.09
C LYS A 2 4.86 -36.41 12.68
N LYS A 3 5.49 -37.36 11.98
CA LYS A 3 5.99 -37.17 10.61
C LYS A 3 4.81 -36.98 9.65
N ILE A 4 4.67 -35.79 9.09
CA ILE A 4 3.62 -35.49 8.10
C ILE A 4 3.95 -36.24 6.80
N ARG A 5 2.96 -36.93 6.24
CA ARG A 5 3.11 -37.68 4.98
C ARG A 5 2.86 -36.75 3.78
N ASP A 6 3.51 -37.00 2.64
CA ASP A 6 3.36 -36.24 1.39
C ASP A 6 1.88 -36.04 0.99
N LYS A 7 1.06 -37.10 1.10
CA LYS A 7 -0.39 -37.02 0.84
C LYS A 7 -1.09 -35.96 1.69
N GLN A 8 -0.70 -35.80 2.95
CA GLN A 8 -1.29 -34.78 3.84
C GLN A 8 -0.84 -33.38 3.44
N LEU A 9 0.44 -33.18 3.14
CA LEU A 9 0.95 -31.90 2.64
C LEU A 9 0.24 -31.48 1.36
N LYS A 10 0.12 -32.41 0.40
CA LYS A 10 -0.59 -32.19 -0.86
C LYS A 10 -2.03 -31.71 -0.63
N THR A 11 -2.77 -32.36 0.25
CA THR A 11 -4.15 -31.96 0.56
C THR A 11 -4.21 -30.60 1.25
N ILE A 12 -3.35 -30.35 2.25
CA ILE A 12 -3.34 -29.08 3.00
C ILE A 12 -3.00 -27.91 2.07
N PHE A 13 -1.90 -28.00 1.33
CA PHE A 13 -1.47 -26.93 0.42
C PHE A 13 -2.38 -26.84 -0.82
N GLY A 14 -2.98 -27.93 -1.28
CA GLY A 14 -3.99 -27.92 -2.33
C GLY A 14 -5.23 -27.10 -1.92
N ILE A 15 -5.76 -27.35 -0.72
CA ILE A 15 -6.88 -26.57 -0.18
C ILE A 15 -6.47 -25.11 0.05
N LEU A 16 -5.30 -24.87 0.66
CA LEU A 16 -4.80 -23.53 0.93
C LEU A 16 -4.65 -22.70 -0.36
N SER A 17 -3.99 -23.25 -1.38
CA SER A 17 -3.82 -22.58 -2.68
C SER A 17 -5.14 -22.29 -3.36
N PHE A 18 -6.13 -23.20 -3.29
CA PHE A 18 -7.46 -22.97 -3.83
C PHE A 18 -8.20 -21.84 -3.11
N VAL A 19 -8.17 -21.84 -1.77
CA VAL A 19 -8.77 -20.77 -0.97
C VAL A 19 -8.12 -19.42 -1.29
N LEU A 20 -6.78 -19.36 -1.32
CA LEU A 20 -6.03 -18.14 -1.66
C LEU A 20 -6.37 -17.65 -3.08
N LEU A 21 -6.50 -18.55 -4.05
CA LEU A 21 -6.91 -18.21 -5.41
C LEU A 21 -8.31 -17.60 -5.43
N ALA A 22 -9.29 -18.24 -4.78
CA ALA A 22 -10.66 -17.74 -4.73
C ALA A 22 -10.72 -16.35 -4.10
N THR A 23 -9.99 -16.12 -3.01
CA THR A 23 -9.93 -14.81 -2.36
C THR A 23 -9.17 -13.76 -3.20
N LEU A 24 -8.16 -14.15 -3.97
CA LEU A 24 -7.49 -13.26 -4.93
C LEU A 24 -8.44 -12.83 -6.04
N LEU A 25 -9.13 -13.79 -6.66
CA LEU A 25 -10.11 -13.52 -7.71
C LEU A 25 -11.20 -12.56 -7.24
N PHE A 26 -11.73 -12.78 -6.03
CA PHE A 26 -12.69 -11.86 -5.43
C PHE A 26 -12.11 -10.46 -5.25
N LYS A 27 -10.90 -10.33 -4.66
CA LYS A 27 -10.25 -9.02 -4.47
C LYS A 27 -10.02 -8.29 -5.78
N LEU A 28 -9.63 -8.99 -6.84
CA LEU A 28 -9.38 -8.42 -8.17
C LEU A 28 -10.61 -7.76 -8.81
N THR A 29 -11.82 -8.12 -8.41
CA THR A 29 -13.05 -7.43 -8.86
C THR A 29 -13.16 -6.00 -8.34
N THR A 30 -12.49 -5.69 -7.22
CA THR A 30 -12.50 -4.39 -6.55
C THR A 30 -11.27 -3.53 -6.86
N VAL A 31 -10.30 -4.08 -7.59
CA VAL A 31 -9.07 -3.36 -7.95
C VAL A 31 -9.38 -2.44 -9.12
N PRO A 32 -9.04 -1.13 -9.03
CA PRO A 32 -9.21 -0.21 -10.14
C PRO A 32 -8.40 -0.69 -11.35
N GLY A 33 -9.03 -0.70 -12.52
CA GLY A 33 -8.39 -1.07 -13.77
C GLY A 33 -7.43 0.00 -14.30
N GLY A 34 -6.68 -0.35 -15.35
CA GLY A 34 -6.00 0.61 -16.20
C GLY A 34 -6.96 1.24 -17.22
N MET A 35 -6.45 2.13 -18.08
CA MET A 35 -7.26 2.83 -19.09
C MET A 35 -7.95 1.89 -20.10
N ILE A 36 -7.41 0.69 -20.31
CA ILE A 36 -7.86 -0.25 -21.35
C ILE A 36 -8.29 -1.61 -20.75
N LEU A 37 -7.72 -2.00 -19.61
CA LEU A 37 -7.87 -3.34 -19.03
C LEU A 37 -8.38 -3.25 -17.61
N SER A 38 -9.41 -4.04 -17.29
CA SER A 38 -9.95 -4.13 -15.93
C SER A 38 -8.91 -4.69 -14.95
N GLY A 39 -9.06 -4.38 -13.65
CA GLY A 39 -8.20 -4.93 -12.60
C GLY A 39 -8.22 -6.46 -12.59
N LEU A 40 -9.37 -7.06 -12.92
CA LEU A 40 -9.52 -8.51 -13.06
C LEU A 40 -8.71 -9.08 -14.23
N PHE A 41 -8.64 -8.38 -15.36
CA PHE A 41 -7.85 -8.84 -16.51
C PHE A 41 -6.35 -8.79 -16.21
N LEU A 42 -5.85 -7.64 -15.73
CA LEU A 42 -4.45 -7.46 -15.36
C LEU A 42 -4.03 -8.44 -14.23
N GLY A 43 -4.85 -8.56 -13.20
CA GLY A 43 -4.64 -9.51 -12.12
C GLY A 43 -4.70 -10.97 -12.59
N GLY A 44 -5.60 -11.30 -13.51
CA GLY A 44 -5.71 -12.62 -14.13
C GLY A 44 -4.44 -13.01 -14.89
N MET A 45 -3.88 -12.09 -15.69
CA MET A 45 -2.59 -12.32 -16.37
C MET A 45 -1.47 -12.62 -15.37
N MET A 46 -1.41 -11.87 -14.27
CA MET A 46 -0.43 -12.11 -13.21
C MET A 46 -0.62 -13.47 -12.54
N ILE A 47 -1.86 -13.88 -12.24
CA ILE A 47 -2.16 -15.20 -11.67
C ILE A 47 -1.68 -16.30 -12.60
N ILE A 48 -1.95 -16.19 -13.90
CA ILE A 48 -1.48 -17.16 -14.90
C ILE A 48 0.07 -17.22 -14.90
N GLY A 49 0.73 -16.07 -14.89
CA GLY A 49 2.18 -15.98 -14.80
C GLY A 49 2.75 -16.65 -13.55
N ILE A 50 2.13 -16.43 -12.39
CA ILE A 50 2.51 -17.08 -11.12
C ILE A 50 2.37 -18.60 -11.22
N VAL A 51 1.25 -19.09 -11.76
CA VAL A 51 0.99 -20.54 -11.90
C VAL A 51 2.04 -21.18 -12.82
N ILE A 52 2.32 -20.58 -13.97
CA ILE A 52 3.35 -21.07 -14.91
C ILE A 52 4.74 -21.05 -14.24
N GLY A 53 5.09 -19.95 -13.58
CA GLY A 53 6.36 -19.83 -12.85
C GLY A 53 6.52 -20.89 -11.77
N CYS A 54 5.47 -21.17 -10.99
CA CYS A 54 5.47 -22.21 -9.97
C CYS A 54 5.60 -23.62 -10.57
N LEU A 55 5.02 -23.86 -11.75
CA LEU A 55 5.14 -25.13 -12.46
C LEU A 55 6.60 -25.38 -12.86
N VAL A 56 7.26 -24.39 -13.46
CA VAL A 56 8.69 -24.46 -13.82
C VAL A 56 9.56 -24.64 -12.57
N LEU A 57 9.34 -23.83 -11.54
CA LEU A 57 10.07 -23.91 -10.27
C LEU A 57 9.97 -25.30 -9.64
N SER A 58 8.78 -25.89 -9.64
CA SER A 58 8.56 -27.23 -9.09
C SER A 58 9.33 -28.31 -9.87
N GLY A 59 9.45 -28.14 -11.19
CA GLY A 59 10.26 -29.01 -12.04
C GLY A 59 11.75 -28.89 -11.75
N ILE A 60 12.23 -27.70 -11.41
CA ILE A 60 13.62 -27.48 -11.01
C ILE A 60 13.89 -28.04 -9.60
N LEU A 61 12.91 -27.98 -8.69
CA LEU A 61 13.07 -28.40 -7.30
C LEU A 61 12.91 -29.91 -7.08
N ILE A 62 12.23 -30.64 -7.97
CA ILE A 62 11.99 -32.08 -7.79
C ILE A 62 13.28 -32.92 -7.60
N PRO A 63 14.42 -32.66 -8.27
CA PRO A 63 15.64 -33.44 -8.08
C PRO A 63 16.27 -33.22 -6.69
N LEU A 64 16.04 -32.05 -6.08
CA LEU A 64 16.52 -31.71 -4.74
C LEU A 64 15.67 -32.37 -3.65
N PHE A 65 14.35 -32.48 -3.88
CA PHE A 65 13.39 -33.01 -2.91
C PHE A 65 12.83 -34.38 -3.31
N LYS A 66 13.72 -35.37 -3.50
CA LYS A 66 13.40 -36.73 -3.98
C LYS A 66 12.31 -37.50 -3.22
N LYS A 67 11.88 -37.03 -2.03
CA LYS A 67 10.87 -37.67 -1.17
C LYS A 67 9.50 -36.99 -1.24
N ILE A 68 9.37 -35.88 -1.97
CA ILE A 68 8.16 -35.07 -2.08
C ILE A 68 7.66 -35.17 -3.52
N SER A 69 6.36 -35.30 -3.73
CA SER A 69 5.82 -35.35 -5.09
C SER A 69 5.88 -33.98 -5.78
N PHE A 70 6.00 -33.97 -7.11
CA PHE A 70 5.97 -32.75 -7.92
C PHE A 70 4.76 -31.88 -7.59
N LEU A 71 3.58 -32.51 -7.45
CA LEU A 71 2.33 -31.80 -7.16
C LEU A 71 2.32 -31.15 -5.77
N THR A 72 2.96 -31.78 -4.77
CA THR A 72 3.13 -31.17 -3.45
C THR A 72 4.02 -29.93 -3.53
N LEU A 73 5.17 -30.00 -4.24
CA LEU A 73 6.05 -28.85 -4.45
C LEU A 73 5.35 -27.71 -5.20
N PHE A 74 4.52 -28.06 -6.18
CA PHE A 74 3.70 -27.11 -6.92
C PHE A 74 2.71 -26.38 -6.01
N PHE A 75 1.90 -27.11 -5.24
CA PHE A 75 0.93 -26.47 -4.35
C PHE A 75 1.59 -25.63 -3.24
N ILE A 76 2.75 -26.04 -2.72
CA ILE A 76 3.53 -25.23 -1.78
C ILE A 76 3.98 -23.93 -2.46
N SER A 77 4.61 -24.01 -3.63
CA SER A 77 5.11 -22.86 -4.37
C SER A 77 3.99 -21.88 -4.74
N VAL A 78 2.86 -22.41 -5.22
CA VAL A 78 1.67 -21.61 -5.55
C VAL A 78 1.10 -20.94 -4.29
N SER A 79 0.97 -21.67 -3.18
CA SER A 79 0.45 -21.10 -1.93
C SER A 79 1.31 -19.94 -1.43
N ILE A 80 2.64 -20.11 -1.43
CA ILE A 80 3.59 -19.05 -1.05
C ILE A 80 3.46 -17.86 -2.00
N SER A 81 3.43 -18.10 -3.31
CA SER A 81 3.35 -17.04 -4.30
C SER A 81 2.02 -16.26 -4.22
N PHE A 82 0.89 -16.94 -4.03
CA PHE A 82 -0.40 -16.28 -3.81
C PHE A 82 -0.46 -15.53 -2.49
N LEU A 83 0.20 -16.02 -1.43
CA LEU A 83 0.31 -15.28 -0.17
C LEU A 83 1.09 -13.97 -0.35
N VAL A 84 2.24 -14.02 -1.03
CA VAL A 84 3.04 -12.84 -1.38
C VAL A 84 2.22 -11.87 -2.24
N PHE A 85 1.50 -12.39 -3.23
CA PHE A 85 0.68 -11.57 -4.11
C PHE A 85 -0.50 -10.91 -3.38
N HIS A 86 -1.12 -11.62 -2.44
CA HIS A 86 -2.11 -11.06 -1.54
C HIS A 86 -1.57 -9.88 -0.73
N TYR A 87 -0.36 -10.01 -0.21
CA TYR A 87 0.29 -8.94 0.55
C TYR A 87 0.56 -7.72 -0.34
N GLN A 88 1.06 -7.92 -1.55
CA GLN A 88 1.32 -6.82 -2.50
C GLN A 88 0.04 -6.08 -2.90
N PHE A 89 -1.08 -6.78 -3.10
CA PHE A 89 -2.36 -6.14 -3.37
C PHE A 89 -2.99 -5.44 -2.16
N TYR A 90 -2.65 -5.89 -0.94
CA TYR A 90 -3.23 -5.34 0.26
C TYR A 90 -2.66 -3.94 0.58
N SER A 91 -1.37 -3.69 0.30
CA SER A 91 -0.79 -2.34 0.31
C SER A 91 0.21 -2.09 -0.80
N PRO A 92 -0.18 -1.34 -1.84
CA PRO A 92 0.76 -0.93 -2.87
C PRO A 92 1.84 -0.02 -2.28
N THR A 93 3.10 -0.27 -2.63
CA THR A 93 4.19 0.65 -2.28
C THR A 93 4.09 1.90 -3.14
N LEU A 94 3.86 3.06 -2.51
CA LEU A 94 3.82 4.34 -3.22
C LEU A 94 5.23 4.76 -3.65
N ARG A 95 5.32 5.35 -4.84
CA ARG A 95 6.54 5.98 -5.38
C ARG A 95 6.29 7.47 -5.48
N ILE A 96 6.93 8.24 -4.62
CA ILE A 96 6.68 9.67 -4.44
C ILE A 96 7.88 10.44 -4.97
N THR A 97 7.62 11.48 -5.76
CA THR A 97 8.63 12.40 -6.26
C THR A 97 8.45 13.75 -5.58
N VAL A 98 9.50 14.26 -4.95
CA VAL A 98 9.49 15.53 -4.20
C VAL A 98 10.40 16.57 -4.88
N PRO A 99 10.20 17.88 -4.65
CA PRO A 99 11.14 18.91 -5.06
C PRO A 99 12.56 18.64 -4.51
N ASN A 100 13.57 19.14 -5.23
CA ASN A 100 14.95 19.03 -4.76
C ASN A 100 15.11 19.75 -3.42
N ASP A 101 15.86 19.13 -2.52
CA ASP A 101 16.13 19.59 -1.15
C ASP A 101 14.91 19.81 -0.24
N TYR A 102 13.73 19.30 -0.63
CA TYR A 102 12.53 19.35 0.21
C TYR A 102 12.76 18.67 1.56
N LYS A 103 12.39 19.37 2.62
CA LYS A 103 12.37 18.91 4.02
C LYS A 103 11.07 19.41 4.62
N GLY A 104 10.32 18.52 5.26
CA GLY A 104 8.97 18.85 5.70
C GLY A 104 8.09 17.64 5.87
N GLU A 105 6.86 17.89 6.29
CA GLU A 105 5.80 16.89 6.32
C GLU A 105 5.17 16.74 4.92
N ILE A 106 5.16 15.52 4.42
CA ILE A 106 4.41 15.15 3.22
C ILE A 106 2.97 14.84 3.63
N ASN A 107 2.01 15.45 2.94
CA ASN A 107 0.58 15.24 3.14
C ASN A 107 -0.05 14.69 1.85
N LEU A 108 -0.42 13.40 1.88
CA LEU A 108 -1.09 12.72 0.78
C LEU A 108 -2.60 12.74 0.98
N VAL A 109 -3.28 13.67 0.31
CA VAL A 109 -4.69 14.01 0.51
C VAL A 109 -5.63 13.00 -0.16
N LEU A 110 -6.69 12.61 0.54
CA LEU A 110 -7.79 11.82 -0.01
C LEU A 110 -8.54 12.62 -1.08
N SER A 111 -8.59 12.08 -2.28
CA SER A 111 -8.95 12.84 -3.48
C SER A 111 -9.90 12.09 -4.42
N ASN A 112 -10.68 12.86 -5.18
CA ASN A 112 -11.62 12.41 -6.20
C ASN A 112 -10.97 12.21 -7.59
N VAL A 113 -9.65 12.23 -7.67
CA VAL A 113 -8.89 11.99 -8.91
C VAL A 113 -8.99 10.52 -9.35
N ASP A 114 -8.89 10.27 -10.65
CA ASP A 114 -8.88 8.90 -11.19
C ASP A 114 -7.57 8.15 -10.93
N LYS A 115 -6.47 8.88 -10.73
CA LYS A 115 -5.12 8.34 -10.50
C LYS A 115 -4.40 9.14 -9.43
N ASN A 116 -3.58 8.45 -8.65
CA ASN A 116 -2.76 9.09 -7.63
C ASN A 116 -1.82 10.14 -8.25
N ILE A 117 -1.76 11.33 -7.64
CA ILE A 117 -0.81 12.39 -7.97
C ILE A 117 0.31 12.33 -6.92
N LEU A 118 1.39 11.64 -7.26
CA LEU A 118 2.52 11.36 -6.35
C LEU A 118 3.77 12.21 -6.63
N GLU A 119 3.70 13.11 -7.62
CA GLU A 119 4.63 14.24 -7.70
C GLU A 119 4.11 15.33 -6.78
N VAL A 120 4.70 15.43 -5.59
CA VAL A 120 4.24 16.39 -4.58
C VAL A 120 4.74 17.78 -4.91
N ASP A 121 3.96 18.78 -4.49
CA ASP A 121 4.32 20.19 -4.68
C ASP A 121 5.37 20.68 -3.67
N SER A 122 5.70 21.98 -3.74
CA SER A 122 6.62 22.66 -2.81
C SER A 122 6.13 22.71 -1.36
N ASN A 123 4.85 22.44 -1.12
CA ASN A 123 4.26 22.39 0.22
C ASN A 123 4.21 20.95 0.75
N GLY A 124 4.68 19.96 -0.02
CA GLY A 124 4.64 18.54 0.35
C GLY A 124 3.29 17.88 0.11
N ILE A 125 2.43 18.46 -0.72
CA ILE A 125 1.06 17.95 -0.94
C ILE A 125 1.03 17.05 -2.16
N GLY A 126 0.48 15.84 -1.97
CA GLY A 126 0.11 14.91 -3.04
C GLY A 126 -1.35 14.46 -2.90
N TYR A 127 -1.86 13.71 -3.86
CA TYR A 127 -3.27 13.28 -3.89
C TYR A 127 -3.39 11.78 -4.13
N LEU A 128 -4.21 11.10 -3.33
CA LEU A 128 -4.50 9.68 -3.43
C LEU A 128 -5.95 9.46 -3.81
N THR A 129 -6.16 8.50 -4.69
CA THR A 129 -7.47 7.87 -4.88
C THR A 129 -7.98 7.27 -3.57
N GLU A 130 -9.29 7.18 -3.40
CA GLU A 130 -9.92 6.54 -2.22
C GLU A 130 -9.42 5.11 -2.00
N TRP A 131 -9.30 4.33 -3.07
CA TRP A 131 -8.79 2.96 -3.00
C TRP A 131 -7.37 2.93 -2.42
N THR A 132 -6.48 3.79 -2.90
CA THR A 132 -5.08 3.82 -2.44
C THR A 132 -4.98 4.32 -1.00
N PHE A 133 -5.74 5.35 -0.65
CA PHE A 133 -5.77 5.90 0.71
C PHE A 133 -6.16 4.82 1.74
N ASN A 134 -7.19 4.03 1.45
CA ASN A 134 -7.70 2.99 2.34
C ASN A 134 -6.87 1.70 2.36
N LYS A 135 -5.88 1.56 1.47
CA LYS A 135 -5.06 0.36 1.31
C LYS A 135 -3.58 0.58 1.56
N THR A 136 -3.10 1.81 1.74
CA THR A 136 -1.66 2.05 1.90
C THR A 136 -1.26 2.08 3.37
N TYR A 137 -0.42 1.13 3.78
CA TYR A 137 0.21 1.11 5.11
C TYR A 137 1.74 0.88 5.03
N THR A 138 2.26 0.50 3.87
CA THR A 138 3.69 0.24 3.66
C THR A 138 4.50 1.52 3.45
N ARG A 139 5.74 1.51 3.95
CA ARG A 139 6.70 2.60 3.74
C ARG A 139 6.85 2.93 2.24
N PRO A 140 6.73 4.20 1.82
CA PRO A 140 6.87 4.60 0.43
C PRO A 140 8.33 4.64 0.00
N ILE A 141 8.55 4.64 -1.31
CA ILE A 141 9.84 4.97 -1.92
C ILE A 141 9.78 6.42 -2.35
N VAL A 142 10.66 7.25 -1.81
CA VAL A 142 10.69 8.69 -2.09
C VAL A 142 11.98 9.09 -2.81
N LYS A 143 11.84 9.87 -3.88
CA LYS A 143 12.97 10.43 -4.63
C LYS A 143 12.79 11.92 -4.87
N GLN A 144 13.89 12.65 -4.98
CA GLN A 144 13.89 14.02 -5.50
C GLN A 144 13.72 14.03 -7.03
N LYS A 145 13.43 15.20 -7.61
CA LYS A 145 13.29 15.37 -9.07
C LYS A 145 14.59 15.04 -9.83
N ASP A 146 15.74 15.27 -9.21
CA ASP A 146 17.04 14.88 -9.74
C ASP A 146 17.35 13.38 -9.62
N GLY A 147 16.47 12.60 -8.98
CA GLY A 147 16.61 11.17 -8.80
C GLY A 147 17.26 10.73 -7.48
N LYS A 148 17.73 11.66 -6.63
CA LYS A 148 18.29 11.33 -5.30
C LYS A 148 17.28 10.55 -4.46
N ASN A 149 17.71 9.41 -3.94
CA ASN A 149 16.87 8.56 -3.08
C ASN A 149 16.87 9.10 -1.63
N LEU A 150 15.69 9.28 -1.07
CA LEU A 150 15.48 9.82 0.28
C LEU A 150 15.06 8.76 1.29
N ASP A 151 15.19 7.47 0.97
CA ASP A 151 14.73 6.38 1.84
C ASP A 151 15.30 6.46 3.27
N LYS A 152 16.53 6.95 3.49
CA LYS A 152 17.08 7.11 4.84
C LYS A 152 16.47 8.29 5.62
N ASN A 153 15.95 9.28 4.91
CA ASN A 153 15.43 10.54 5.44
C ASN A 153 13.96 10.43 5.86
N LEU A 154 13.31 9.29 5.62
CA LEU A 154 11.88 9.14 5.88
C LEU A 154 11.63 8.76 7.33
N VAL A 155 10.84 9.58 8.02
CA VAL A 155 10.37 9.34 9.39
C VAL A 155 8.85 9.15 9.36
N GLY A 156 8.42 7.95 9.70
CA GLY A 156 7.00 7.58 9.73
C GLY A 156 6.33 7.88 11.07
N PHE A 157 5.04 7.60 11.15
CA PHE A 157 4.26 7.78 12.37
C PHE A 157 4.64 6.77 13.46
N ASN A 158 4.62 5.47 13.15
CA ASN A 158 5.07 4.40 14.05
C ASN A 158 5.50 3.13 13.27
N PRO A 159 6.10 2.10 13.92
CA PRO A 159 6.57 0.88 13.24
C PRO A 159 5.47 0.00 12.62
N SER A 160 4.24 0.06 13.14
CA SER A 160 3.10 -0.75 12.66
C SER A 160 2.32 -0.12 11.51
N THR A 161 2.34 1.21 11.41
CA THR A 161 1.71 2.01 10.36
C THR A 161 2.64 3.16 10.01
N PHE A 162 3.24 3.11 8.83
CA PHE A 162 4.23 4.10 8.43
C PHE A 162 3.62 5.51 8.33
N PHE A 163 2.39 5.61 7.85
CA PHE A 163 1.69 6.89 7.69
C PHE A 163 0.94 7.28 8.97
N GLY A 164 0.98 8.58 9.29
CA GLY A 164 0.01 9.21 10.17
C GLY A 164 -1.28 9.48 9.41
N VAL A 165 -2.42 9.45 10.10
CA VAL A 165 -3.72 9.82 9.51
C VAL A 165 -4.14 11.14 10.12
N SER A 166 -4.49 12.12 9.29
CA SER A 166 -5.02 13.40 9.79
C SER A 166 -6.27 13.18 10.64
N ILE A 167 -6.36 13.89 11.76
CA ILE A 167 -7.54 13.91 12.63
C ILE A 167 -8.40 15.12 12.22
N GLY A 168 -9.72 15.01 12.33
CA GLY A 168 -10.65 16.11 12.07
C GLY A 168 -12.09 15.62 12.04
N GLY A 169 -13.02 16.55 11.82
CA GLY A 169 -14.45 16.26 11.75
C GLY A 169 -14.84 15.32 10.60
N GLY A 170 -16.13 14.97 10.53
CA GLY A 170 -16.66 14.06 9.52
C GLY A 170 -16.45 14.56 8.08
N ASN A 171 -16.31 15.86 7.90
CA ASN A 171 -16.12 16.53 6.60
C ASN A 171 -14.80 17.32 6.49
N SER A 172 -13.78 16.94 7.25
CA SER A 172 -12.44 17.53 7.17
C SER A 172 -11.63 17.00 5.97
N ILE A 173 -10.53 17.67 5.63
CA ILE A 173 -9.60 17.18 4.61
C ILE A 173 -8.80 16.03 5.20
N LYS A 174 -8.96 14.81 4.66
CA LYS A 174 -8.21 13.65 5.12
C LYS A 174 -6.87 13.53 4.40
N SER A 175 -5.79 13.25 5.11
CA SER A 175 -4.47 12.96 4.55
C SER A 175 -3.79 11.78 5.25
N LEU A 176 -2.88 11.12 4.50
CA LEU A 176 -1.83 10.27 5.04
C LEU A 176 -0.53 11.07 5.07
N SER A 177 0.16 11.11 6.22
CA SER A 177 1.36 11.93 6.38
C SER A 177 2.59 11.18 6.89
N PHE A 178 3.77 11.72 6.55
CA PHE A 178 5.08 11.31 7.07
C PHE A 178 6.07 12.46 6.86
N GLU A 179 7.25 12.38 7.47
CA GLU A 179 8.25 13.44 7.39
C GLU A 179 9.48 13.06 6.56
N ILE A 180 10.04 14.06 5.88
CA ILE A 180 11.36 14.00 5.24
C ILE A 180 12.29 14.92 6.04
N VAL A 181 13.29 14.33 6.68
CA VAL A 181 14.19 15.03 7.60
C VAL A 181 15.60 15.19 7.01
N PRO A 182 16.35 16.25 7.38
CA PRO A 182 17.72 16.40 6.90
C PRO A 182 18.65 15.32 7.44
N ASP A 183 19.79 15.12 6.75
CA ASP A 183 20.81 14.11 7.12
C ASP A 183 21.37 14.30 8.54
N SER A 184 21.25 15.49 9.12
CA SER A 184 21.70 15.80 10.48
C SER A 184 20.83 15.20 11.59
N VAL A 185 19.59 14.78 11.29
CA VAL A 185 18.60 14.35 12.30
C VAL A 185 17.82 13.09 11.87
N LEU A 186 18.50 12.18 11.16
CA LEU A 186 17.89 10.94 10.66
C LEU A 186 17.17 10.16 11.77
N GLY A 187 15.96 9.68 11.45
CA GLY A 187 15.14 8.88 12.36
C GLY A 187 14.41 9.66 13.46
N GLN A 188 14.58 10.99 13.53
CA GLN A 188 13.95 11.83 14.56
C GLN A 188 12.83 12.67 13.94
N LYS A 189 11.61 12.56 14.51
CA LYS A 189 10.49 13.44 14.12
C LYS A 189 10.82 14.89 14.44
N GLN A 190 10.52 15.78 13.50
CA GLN A 190 10.74 17.22 13.59
C GLN A 190 9.46 18.00 13.85
N TYR A 191 8.27 17.39 13.70
CA TYR A 191 6.97 18.03 13.94
C TYR A 191 6.83 19.35 13.18
N TYR A 192 6.99 19.29 11.86
CA TYR A 192 6.83 20.46 11.00
C TYR A 192 5.41 21.03 11.15
N SER A 193 5.26 22.11 11.91
CA SER A 193 3.98 22.78 12.14
C SER A 193 3.68 23.77 11.00
N ALA A 194 3.04 23.29 9.95
CA ALA A 194 2.44 24.15 8.93
C ALA A 194 0.95 23.81 8.77
N ASP A 195 0.11 24.83 8.68
CA ASP A 195 -1.29 24.68 8.30
C ASP A 195 -1.38 24.34 6.80
N TRP A 196 -1.07 23.08 6.49
CA TRP A 196 -0.98 22.56 5.13
C TRP A 196 -2.33 22.61 4.41
N THR A 197 -3.43 22.61 5.16
CA THR A 197 -4.80 22.59 4.61
C THR A 197 -5.11 23.81 3.74
N LYS A 198 -4.45 24.95 4.01
CA LYS A 198 -4.57 26.19 3.23
C LYS A 198 -4.01 26.07 1.80
N TYR A 199 -3.04 25.17 1.59
CA TYR A 199 -2.38 24.98 0.30
C TYR A 199 -3.00 23.84 -0.52
N VAL A 200 -3.99 23.13 0.02
CA VAL A 200 -4.67 22.04 -0.67
C VAL A 200 -5.57 22.58 -1.77
N ASN A 201 -5.52 21.95 -2.94
CA ASN A 201 -6.50 22.19 -3.99
C ASN A 201 -7.84 21.55 -3.61
N LYS A 202 -8.73 22.36 -3.01
CA LYS A 202 -10.05 21.94 -2.52
C LYS A 202 -10.94 21.29 -3.60
N LYS A 203 -10.71 21.56 -4.89
CA LYS A 203 -11.46 20.93 -5.99
C LYS A 203 -11.16 19.44 -6.15
N LEU A 204 -9.98 19.02 -5.72
CA LEU A 204 -9.52 17.63 -5.81
C LEU A 204 -9.87 16.83 -4.55
N VAL A 205 -10.30 17.47 -3.47
CA VAL A 205 -10.56 16.78 -2.20
C VAL A 205 -11.82 15.94 -2.30
N LEU A 206 -11.75 14.69 -1.85
CA LEU A 206 -12.92 13.85 -1.67
C LEU A 206 -13.46 14.04 -0.24
N LEU A 207 -14.59 14.74 -0.13
CA LEU A 207 -15.30 14.99 1.12
C LEU A 207 -16.37 13.93 1.37
N LYS A 208 -16.71 13.70 2.64
CA LYS A 208 -17.78 12.78 3.03
C LYS A 208 -19.16 13.31 2.59
N ASP A 209 -19.37 14.60 2.74
CA ASP A 209 -20.57 15.32 2.33
C ASP A 209 -20.18 16.61 1.59
N PRO A 210 -20.14 16.59 0.25
CA PRO A 210 -19.77 17.77 -0.55
C PRO A 210 -20.66 19.00 -0.31
N SER A 211 -21.86 18.82 0.25
CA SER A 211 -22.81 19.91 0.50
C SER A 211 -22.50 20.73 1.75
N LYS A 212 -21.73 20.19 2.70
CA LYS A 212 -21.55 20.78 4.05
C LYS A 212 -20.35 21.70 4.24
N GLY A 213 -19.58 21.98 3.18
CA GLY A 213 -18.33 22.75 3.29
C GLY A 213 -17.25 22.01 4.09
N ILE A 214 -16.00 22.48 4.04
CA ILE A 214 -14.87 21.79 4.69
C ILE A 214 -14.83 22.14 6.17
N GLU A 215 -14.84 21.12 7.03
CA GLU A 215 -14.68 21.27 8.48
C GLU A 215 -13.21 21.44 8.87
N SER A 216 -12.96 21.98 10.07
CA SER A 216 -11.61 22.13 10.62
C SER A 216 -10.91 20.77 10.80
N ASN A 217 -9.60 20.77 10.57
CA ASN A 217 -8.69 19.67 10.87
C ASN A 217 -8.09 19.75 12.28
N GLU A 218 -8.52 20.72 13.10
CA GLU A 218 -8.16 20.78 14.50
C GLU A 218 -8.88 19.68 15.28
N ALA A 219 -8.16 19.01 16.18
CA ALA A 219 -8.77 18.06 17.10
C ALA A 219 -9.69 18.83 18.04
N THR A 220 -11.00 18.72 17.87
CA THR A 220 -11.97 19.14 18.90
C THR A 220 -11.85 18.16 20.06
N VAL A 221 -11.07 18.54 21.07
CA VAL A 221 -11.18 17.92 22.39
C VAL A 221 -12.47 18.46 22.98
N GLU A 222 -13.53 17.65 22.98
CA GLU A 222 -14.68 17.92 23.85
C GLU A 222 -14.19 17.81 25.29
N ILE A 223 -13.86 18.95 25.89
CA ILE A 223 -13.62 19.03 27.33
C ILE A 223 -15.00 18.92 27.95
N ASN A 224 -15.37 17.71 28.40
CA ASN A 224 -16.51 17.57 29.31
C ASN A 224 -16.14 18.30 30.62
N PRO A 225 -16.85 19.38 31.00
CA PRO A 225 -16.70 19.91 32.35
C PRO A 225 -17.27 18.87 33.33
N GLU A 226 -16.44 18.47 34.30
CA GLU A 226 -16.90 17.74 35.49
C GLU A 226 -17.88 18.56 36.32
#